data_AF-A0A345D7J0-F1
#
_entry.id   AF-A0A345D7J0-F1
#
_cell.length_a   1.000
_cell.length_b   1.000
_cell.length_c   1.000
_cell.angle_alpha   90.00
_cell.angle_beta   90.00
_cell.angle_gamma   90.00
#
_symmetry.space_group_name_H-M   'P 1'
#
loop_
_entity.id
_entity.type
_entity.pdbx_description
1 polymer ?
#
loop_
_entity_poly.entity_id
_entity_poly.type
_entity_poly.pdbx_seq_one_letter_code
_entity_poly.pdbx_strand_id
1 'polypeptide(L)'
;MPITDWLPENRPREKLIAHGASYLTDAELLAIFLRVGIVGKSAVDLANELIQHFGSLSALFNTNLNELSKIKGMGEAKFVQLQAVLEMSRRALGDQLKQNAAFNDISSLKTFIQLQLAHKTEETLLVLFLTPTLNLISAEIIATGGLTHVSLPIRNIVQRALSINAHGLILAHNHPHGKAQPSAEDIQSTQILKAQLHPLNLHLHDHVITAEGDAAYSLVEHGLL
;
A
#
# COMPACT_ATOMS: atom_id res chain seq x y z
N MET A 1 -33.03 -7.43 -6.35
CA MET A 1 -33.74 -6.16 -6.62
C MET A 1 -32.74 -5.13 -7.10
N PRO A 2 -32.98 -4.43 -8.22
CA PRO A 2 -32.16 -3.30 -8.65
C PRO A 2 -31.93 -2.27 -7.52
N ILE A 3 -30.73 -1.69 -7.45
CA ILE A 3 -30.39 -0.67 -6.42
C ILE A 3 -31.27 0.57 -6.57
N THR A 4 -31.75 0.85 -7.78
CA THR A 4 -32.68 1.95 -8.07
C THR A 4 -34.02 1.81 -7.35
N ASP A 5 -34.38 0.60 -6.94
CA ASP A 5 -35.65 0.33 -6.25
C ASP A 5 -35.50 0.43 -4.73
N TRP A 6 -34.27 0.61 -4.23
CA TRP A 6 -34.00 0.80 -2.81
C TRP A 6 -34.37 2.22 -2.41
N LEU A 7 -34.69 2.41 -1.12
CA LEU A 7 -34.85 3.74 -0.54
C LEU A 7 -33.57 4.57 -0.76
N PRO A 8 -33.65 5.86 -1.13
CA PRO A 8 -32.48 6.67 -1.48
C PRO A 8 -31.34 6.63 -0.45
N GLU A 9 -31.66 6.65 0.84
CA GLU A 9 -30.70 6.60 1.94
C GLU A 9 -29.89 5.30 2.01
N ASN A 10 -30.41 4.21 1.43
CA ASN A 10 -29.74 2.92 1.36
C ASN A 10 -28.95 2.74 0.06
N ARG A 11 -29.05 3.68 -0.89
CA ARG A 11 -28.30 3.60 -2.14
C ARG A 11 -26.87 4.07 -1.90
N PRO A 12 -25.85 3.31 -2.35
CA PRO A 12 -24.46 3.62 -2.03
C PRO A 12 -24.01 5.04 -2.42
N ARG A 13 -24.41 5.56 -3.60
CA ARG A 13 -23.94 6.87 -4.07
C ARG A 13 -24.53 8.01 -3.24
N GLU A 14 -25.82 7.93 -2.97
CA GLU A 14 -26.57 8.89 -2.17
C GLU A 14 -26.05 8.89 -0.72
N LYS A 15 -25.83 7.70 -0.15
CA LYS A 15 -25.21 7.52 1.17
C LYS A 15 -23.81 8.13 1.24
N LEU A 16 -22.99 7.94 0.20
CA LEU A 16 -21.64 8.51 0.12
C LEU A 16 -21.68 10.05 0.13
N ILE A 17 -22.61 10.65 -0.61
CA ILE A 17 -22.78 12.11 -0.65
C ILE A 17 -23.27 12.65 0.70
N ALA A 18 -24.22 11.97 1.34
CA ALA A 18 -24.83 12.44 2.57
C ALA A 18 -23.94 12.27 3.81
N HIS A 19 -23.17 11.18 3.89
CA HIS A 19 -22.48 10.75 5.12
C HIS A 19 -20.98 10.50 4.95
N GLY A 20 -20.46 10.52 3.72
CA GLY A 20 -19.05 10.25 3.43
C GLY A 20 -18.70 8.76 3.39
N ALA A 21 -17.48 8.46 2.98
CA ALA A 21 -17.03 7.09 2.69
C ALA A 21 -16.99 6.18 3.93
N SER A 22 -16.76 6.74 5.12
CA SER A 22 -16.71 5.99 6.39
C SER A 22 -18.04 5.36 6.79
N TYR A 23 -19.16 5.79 6.19
CA TYR A 23 -20.48 5.23 6.46
C TYR A 23 -20.82 4.03 5.56
N LEU A 24 -19.99 3.76 4.55
CA LEU A 24 -20.22 2.69 3.59
C LEU A 24 -19.46 1.43 4.00
N THR A 25 -20.05 0.28 3.69
CA THR A 25 -19.33 -1.00 3.71
C THR A 25 -18.40 -1.11 2.50
N ASP A 26 -17.40 -1.99 2.57
CA ASP A 26 -16.53 -2.32 1.43
C ASP A 26 -17.34 -2.73 0.20
N ALA A 27 -18.42 -3.49 0.40
CA ALA A 27 -19.30 -3.91 -0.68
C ALA A 27 -20.05 -2.73 -1.31
N GLU A 28 -20.51 -1.77 -0.52
CA GLU A 28 -21.16 -0.55 -1.02
C GLU A 28 -20.18 0.32 -1.81
N LEU A 29 -18.95 0.52 -1.31
CA LEU A 29 -17.89 1.25 -2.02
C LEU A 29 -17.54 0.59 -3.35
N LEU A 30 -17.32 -0.73 -3.34
CA LEU A 30 -17.03 -1.49 -4.54
C LEU A 30 -18.22 -1.46 -5.52
N ALA A 31 -19.47 -1.49 -5.03
CA ALA A 31 -20.65 -1.39 -5.88
C ALA A 31 -20.75 -0.05 -6.63
N ILE A 32 -20.39 1.07 -5.99
CA ILE A 32 -20.32 2.39 -6.66
C ILE A 32 -19.38 2.31 -7.86
N PHE A 33 -18.22 1.67 -7.64
CA PHE A 33 -17.18 1.51 -8.65
C PHE A 33 -17.58 0.56 -9.78
N LEU A 34 -18.21 -0.58 -9.44
CA LEU A 34 -18.74 -1.54 -10.40
C LEU A 34 -19.83 -0.93 -11.28
N ARG A 35 -20.58 0.06 -10.74
CA ARG A 35 -21.70 0.81 -11.34
C ARG A 35 -22.94 -0.03 -11.65
N VAL A 36 -22.77 -1.22 -12.19
CA VAL A 36 -23.84 -2.14 -12.59
C VAL A 36 -23.51 -3.55 -12.11
N GLY A 37 -24.56 -4.31 -11.77
CA GLY A 37 -24.45 -5.72 -11.48
C GLY A 37 -24.48 -6.56 -12.76
N ILE A 38 -24.82 -7.83 -12.61
CA ILE A 38 -25.02 -8.77 -13.71
C ILE A 38 -26.46 -9.28 -13.71
N VAL A 39 -26.88 -9.99 -14.75
CA VAL A 39 -28.21 -10.61 -14.78
C VAL A 39 -28.39 -11.48 -13.54
N GLY A 40 -29.39 -11.15 -12.71
CA GLY A 40 -29.72 -11.84 -11.47
C GLY A 40 -29.05 -11.31 -10.20
N LYS A 41 -28.10 -10.35 -10.28
CA LYS A 41 -27.37 -9.80 -9.12
C LYS A 41 -27.22 -8.28 -9.25
N SER A 42 -27.51 -7.53 -8.18
CA SER A 42 -27.19 -6.11 -8.13
C SER A 42 -25.67 -5.86 -8.05
N ALA A 43 -25.22 -4.61 -8.20
CA ALA A 43 -23.80 -4.29 -8.04
C ALA A 43 -23.30 -4.55 -6.60
N VAL A 44 -24.18 -4.38 -5.60
CA VAL A 44 -23.88 -4.70 -4.19
C VAL A 44 -23.80 -6.20 -3.97
N ASP A 45 -24.67 -6.99 -4.60
CA ASP A 45 -24.62 -8.45 -4.51
C ASP A 45 -23.31 -8.99 -5.13
N LEU A 46 -22.94 -8.48 -6.30
CA LEU A 46 -21.67 -8.84 -6.96
C LEU A 46 -20.46 -8.40 -6.13
N ALA A 47 -20.50 -7.21 -5.54
CA ALA A 47 -19.42 -6.72 -4.66
C ALA A 47 -19.25 -7.60 -3.42
N ASN A 48 -20.34 -8.02 -2.78
CA ASN A 48 -20.30 -8.95 -1.65
C ASN A 48 -19.71 -10.30 -2.05
N GLU A 49 -20.12 -10.87 -3.19
CA GLU A 49 -19.57 -12.11 -3.71
C GLU A 49 -18.06 -12.02 -3.96
N LEU A 50 -17.60 -10.90 -4.53
CA LEU A 50 -16.18 -10.66 -4.75
C LEU A 50 -15.38 -10.62 -3.44
N ILE A 51 -15.85 -9.85 -2.47
CA ILE A 51 -15.18 -9.72 -1.17
C ILE A 51 -15.19 -11.06 -0.43
N GLN A 52 -16.28 -11.81 -0.47
CA GLN A 52 -16.34 -13.16 0.13
C GLN A 52 -15.41 -14.14 -0.57
N HIS A 53 -15.33 -14.10 -1.90
CA HIS A 53 -14.47 -15.00 -2.67
C HIS A 53 -12.98 -14.76 -2.41
N PHE A 54 -12.55 -13.50 -2.39
CA PHE A 54 -11.14 -13.14 -2.16
C PHE A 54 -10.80 -12.94 -0.67
N GLY A 55 -11.80 -12.91 0.22
CA GLY A 55 -11.66 -12.74 1.66
C GLY A 55 -11.50 -11.29 2.13
N SER A 56 -10.95 -10.40 1.30
CA SER A 56 -10.84 -8.98 1.62
C SER A 56 -10.80 -8.09 0.38
N LEU A 57 -11.02 -6.79 0.55
CA LEU A 57 -10.86 -5.80 -0.51
C LEU A 57 -9.40 -5.72 -1.00
N SER A 58 -8.43 -5.85 -0.09
CA SER A 58 -6.99 -5.91 -0.43
C SER A 58 -6.67 -7.09 -1.33
N ALA A 59 -7.13 -8.29 -0.96
CA ALA A 59 -6.89 -9.50 -1.74
C ALA A 59 -7.55 -9.43 -3.14
N LEU A 60 -8.75 -8.83 -3.24
CA LEU A 60 -9.40 -8.56 -4.53
C LEU A 60 -8.53 -7.65 -5.41
N PHE A 61 -7.97 -6.58 -4.85
CA PHE A 61 -7.11 -5.65 -5.58
C PHE A 61 -5.76 -6.27 -5.98
N ASN A 62 -5.26 -7.22 -5.19
CA ASN A 62 -3.98 -7.92 -5.42
C ASN A 62 -4.08 -9.13 -6.35
N THR A 63 -5.28 -9.52 -6.77
CA THR A 63 -5.46 -10.68 -7.65
C THR A 63 -4.96 -10.44 -9.07
N ASN A 64 -4.75 -11.52 -9.84
CA ASN A 64 -4.39 -11.43 -11.25
C ASN A 64 -5.62 -11.51 -12.17
N LEU A 65 -5.44 -11.11 -13.43
CA LEU A 65 -6.53 -11.09 -14.42
C LEU A 65 -7.21 -12.45 -14.60
N ASN A 66 -6.44 -13.55 -14.59
CA ASN A 66 -6.98 -14.88 -14.82
C ASN A 66 -7.89 -15.32 -13.68
N GLU A 67 -7.49 -15.07 -12.43
CA GLU A 67 -8.31 -15.37 -11.25
C GLU A 67 -9.56 -14.49 -11.21
N LEU A 68 -9.43 -13.18 -11.43
CA LEU A 68 -10.58 -12.27 -11.43
C LEU A 68 -11.60 -12.63 -12.52
N SER A 69 -11.11 -12.98 -13.71
CA SER A 69 -11.96 -13.31 -14.87
C SER A 69 -12.76 -14.60 -14.71
N LYS A 70 -12.46 -15.43 -13.69
CA LYS A 70 -13.31 -16.60 -13.35
C LYS A 70 -14.68 -16.18 -12.82
N ILE A 71 -14.81 -14.95 -12.30
CA ILE A 71 -16.07 -14.43 -11.77
C ILE A 71 -16.86 -13.75 -12.88
N LYS A 72 -18.12 -14.16 -13.04
CA LYS A 72 -19.01 -13.63 -14.08
C LYS A 72 -19.17 -12.11 -13.92
N GLY A 73 -18.89 -11.37 -14.99
CA GLY A 73 -18.95 -9.91 -15.01
C GLY A 73 -17.65 -9.19 -14.66
N MET A 74 -16.58 -9.93 -14.30
CA MET A 74 -15.29 -9.39 -13.89
C MET A 74 -14.17 -9.68 -14.89
N GLY A 75 -14.43 -9.42 -16.16
CA GLY A 75 -13.42 -9.55 -17.23
C GLY A 75 -12.40 -8.40 -17.27
N GLU A 76 -11.61 -8.38 -18.34
CA GLU A 76 -10.48 -7.45 -18.55
C GLU A 76 -10.81 -5.99 -18.26
N ALA A 77 -11.94 -5.48 -18.75
CA ALA A 77 -12.32 -4.08 -18.53
C ALA A 77 -12.42 -3.72 -17.04
N LYS A 78 -12.97 -4.61 -16.21
CA LYS A 78 -13.09 -4.40 -14.75
C LYS A 78 -11.77 -4.57 -14.05
N PHE A 79 -10.96 -5.53 -14.49
CA PHE A 79 -9.59 -5.71 -14.00
C PHE A 79 -8.76 -4.43 -14.20
N VAL A 80 -8.68 -3.93 -15.44
CA VAL A 80 -7.93 -2.71 -15.77
C VAL A 80 -8.44 -1.51 -14.98
N GLN A 81 -9.77 -1.39 -14.82
CA GLN A 81 -10.36 -0.32 -14.02
C GLN A 81 -9.86 -0.36 -12.56
N LEU A 82 -9.85 -1.55 -11.93
CA LEU A 82 -9.40 -1.71 -10.54
C LEU A 82 -7.92 -1.36 -10.40
N GLN A 83 -7.08 -1.86 -11.32
CA GLN A 83 -5.65 -1.58 -11.32
C GLN A 83 -5.36 -0.07 -11.53
N ALA A 84 -6.14 0.59 -12.39
CA ALA A 84 -6.00 2.02 -12.61
C ALA A 84 -6.32 2.84 -11.34
N VAL A 85 -7.32 2.46 -10.55
CA VAL A 85 -7.64 3.15 -9.29
C VAL A 85 -6.51 3.01 -8.28
N LEU A 86 -5.94 1.81 -8.10
CA LEU A 86 -4.81 1.61 -7.20
C LEU A 86 -3.61 2.48 -7.59
N GLU A 87 -3.28 2.51 -8.87
CA GLU A 87 -2.18 3.34 -9.38
C GLU A 87 -2.45 4.84 -9.20
N MET A 88 -3.68 5.30 -9.44
CA MET A 88 -4.06 6.70 -9.19
C MET A 88 -3.95 7.05 -7.70
N SER A 89 -4.43 6.18 -6.80
CA SER A 89 -4.31 6.37 -5.35
C SER A 89 -2.84 6.44 -4.91
N ARG A 90 -1.99 5.55 -5.45
CA ARG A 90 -0.54 5.54 -5.19
C ARG A 90 0.11 6.85 -5.62
N ARG A 91 -0.22 7.37 -6.82
CA ARG A 91 0.32 8.64 -7.32
C ARG A 91 -0.15 9.83 -6.51
N ALA A 92 -1.45 9.90 -6.19
CA ALA A 92 -2.02 10.99 -5.41
C ALA A 92 -1.36 11.09 -4.02
N LEU A 93 -1.19 9.95 -3.33
CA LEU A 93 -0.46 9.90 -2.06
C LEU A 93 1.01 10.27 -2.21
N GLY A 94 1.67 9.79 -3.27
CA GLY A 94 3.05 10.16 -3.58
C GLY A 94 3.23 11.67 -3.79
N ASP A 95 2.29 12.33 -4.46
CA ASP A 95 2.32 13.78 -4.68
C ASP A 95 2.05 14.55 -3.39
N GLN A 96 1.15 14.06 -2.54
CA GLN A 96 0.94 14.62 -1.19
C GLN A 96 2.22 14.55 -0.35
N LEU A 97 2.95 13.43 -0.39
CA LEU A 97 4.22 13.24 0.34
C LEU A 97 5.40 14.03 -0.23
N LYS A 98 5.32 14.45 -1.49
CA LYS A 98 6.30 15.40 -2.08
C LYS A 98 6.06 16.83 -1.62
N GLN A 99 4.80 17.21 -1.40
CA GLN A 99 4.39 18.57 -1.06
C GLN A 99 4.40 18.83 0.45
N ASN A 100 4.07 17.82 1.25
CA ASN A 100 4.03 17.88 2.71
C ASN A 100 5.12 17.00 3.30
N ALA A 101 5.76 17.45 4.39
CA ALA A 101 6.75 16.65 5.11
C ALA A 101 6.13 15.29 5.46
N ALA A 102 6.78 14.20 5.01
CA ALA A 102 6.29 12.82 5.12
C ALA A 102 5.98 12.40 6.57
N PHE A 103 6.55 13.11 7.55
CA PHE A 103 6.34 12.87 8.98
C PHE A 103 5.18 13.64 9.61
N ASN A 104 4.59 14.62 8.92
CA ASN A 104 3.40 15.32 9.46
C ASN A 104 2.15 14.42 9.44
N ASP A 105 2.18 13.34 8.65
CA ASP A 105 1.12 12.33 8.61
C ASP A 105 1.74 10.93 8.37
N ILE A 106 2.14 10.29 9.47
CA ILE A 106 2.70 8.93 9.49
C ILE A 106 1.68 7.92 8.92
N SER A 107 0.37 8.17 9.07
CA SER A 107 -0.67 7.30 8.52
C SER A 107 -0.65 7.30 6.99
N SER A 108 -0.57 8.48 6.37
CA SER A 108 -0.41 8.61 4.91
C SER A 108 0.87 7.97 4.40
N LEU A 109 1.99 8.13 5.13
CA LEU A 109 3.26 7.48 4.80
C LEU A 109 3.14 5.95 4.80
N LYS A 110 2.60 5.37 5.88
CA LYS A 110 2.40 3.92 6.00
C LYS A 110 1.47 3.38 4.91
N THR A 111 0.38 4.10 4.63
CA THR A 111 -0.57 3.76 3.58
C THR A 111 0.11 3.76 2.21
N PHE A 112 0.92 4.79 1.92
CA PHE A 112 1.71 4.85 0.71
C PHE A 112 2.67 3.68 0.59
N ILE A 113 3.43 3.35 1.65
CA ILE A 113 4.37 2.22 1.67
C ILE A 113 3.63 0.89 1.44
N GLN A 114 2.51 0.66 2.13
CA GLN A 114 1.69 -0.53 1.94
C GLN A 114 1.21 -0.65 0.48
N LEU A 115 0.74 0.43 -0.14
CA LEU A 115 0.31 0.43 -1.54
C LEU A 115 1.46 0.19 -2.55
N GLN A 116 2.70 0.56 -2.21
CA GLN A 116 3.88 0.26 -3.04
C GLN A 116 4.24 -1.23 -2.98
N LEU A 117 4.01 -1.87 -1.84
CA LEU A 117 4.47 -3.23 -1.56
C LEU A 117 3.37 -4.31 -1.64
N ALA A 118 2.07 -3.94 -1.64
CA ALA A 118 0.94 -4.87 -1.53
C ALA A 118 0.92 -6.00 -2.58
N HIS A 119 1.37 -5.73 -3.80
CA HIS A 119 1.37 -6.72 -4.90
C HIS A 119 2.65 -7.56 -4.98
N LYS A 120 3.58 -7.39 -4.04
CA LYS A 120 4.88 -8.06 -4.08
C LYS A 120 4.77 -9.42 -3.40
N THR A 121 4.86 -10.49 -4.19
CA THR A 121 4.83 -11.88 -3.71
C THR A 121 6.15 -12.34 -3.10
N GLU A 122 7.21 -11.55 -3.31
CA GLU A 122 8.53 -11.73 -2.72
C GLU A 122 8.82 -10.56 -1.80
N GLU A 123 9.66 -10.79 -0.79
CA GLU A 123 10.16 -9.70 0.04
C GLU A 123 10.85 -8.66 -0.84
N THR A 124 10.43 -7.41 -0.73
CA THR A 124 10.85 -6.31 -1.59
C THR A 124 11.27 -5.14 -0.72
N LEU A 125 12.52 -4.71 -0.86
CA LEU A 125 13.06 -3.54 -0.19
C LEU A 125 12.75 -2.28 -0.99
N LEU A 126 11.91 -1.44 -0.41
CA LEU A 126 11.61 -0.10 -0.83
C LEU A 126 12.42 0.90 0.00
N VAL A 127 13.00 1.91 -0.65
CA VAL A 127 13.67 3.03 0.03
C VAL A 127 13.02 4.33 -0.41
N LEU A 128 12.58 5.12 0.56
CA LEU A 128 12.11 6.48 0.36
C LEU A 128 13.26 7.42 0.68
N PHE A 129 13.62 8.28 -0.26
CA PHE A 129 14.67 9.28 -0.10
C PHE A 129 14.05 10.64 0.17
N LEU A 130 14.59 11.36 1.15
CA LEU A 130 13.96 12.54 1.73
C LEU A 130 14.86 13.78 1.64
N THR A 131 14.22 14.94 1.53
CA THR A 131 14.86 16.26 1.69
C THR A 131 15.13 16.55 3.19
N PRO A 132 15.89 17.61 3.53
CA PRO A 132 16.04 18.06 4.92
C PRO A 132 14.74 18.43 5.62
N THR A 133 13.72 18.86 4.86
CA THR A 133 12.37 19.13 5.35
C THR A 133 11.48 17.88 5.39
N LEU A 134 12.08 16.70 5.19
CA LEU A 134 11.42 15.40 5.18
C LEU A 134 10.36 15.22 4.08
N ASN A 135 10.47 15.95 2.98
CA ASN A 135 9.63 15.73 1.81
C ASN A 135 10.19 14.57 0.99
N LEU A 136 9.32 13.78 0.36
CA LEU A 136 9.72 12.69 -0.52
C LEU A 136 10.41 13.24 -1.78
N ILE A 137 11.64 12.82 -2.05
CA ILE A 137 12.34 13.03 -3.32
C ILE A 137 11.94 11.93 -4.31
N SER A 138 12.17 10.68 -3.91
CA SER A 138 11.82 9.49 -4.68
C SER A 138 11.56 8.30 -3.76
N ALA A 139 10.75 7.35 -4.24
CA ALA A 139 10.51 6.06 -3.61
C ALA A 139 10.89 4.97 -4.61
N GLU A 140 11.87 4.14 -4.26
CA GLU A 140 12.52 3.22 -5.21
C GLU A 140 12.66 1.83 -4.63
N ILE A 141 12.31 0.82 -5.43
CA ILE A 141 12.61 -0.58 -5.10
C ILE A 141 14.09 -0.80 -5.36
N ILE A 142 14.85 -1.06 -4.30
CA ILE A 142 16.31 -1.21 -4.37
C ILE A 142 16.72 -2.69 -4.47
N ALA A 143 15.95 -3.58 -3.84
CA ALA A 143 16.19 -5.01 -3.90
C ALA A 143 14.88 -5.79 -3.81
N THR A 144 14.88 -6.97 -4.42
CA THR A 144 13.88 -8.01 -4.22
C THR A 144 14.62 -9.25 -3.71
N GLY A 145 14.03 -9.97 -2.77
CA GLY A 145 14.68 -11.01 -1.99
C GLY A 145 14.93 -12.28 -2.78
N GLY A 146 15.88 -13.08 -2.28
CA GLY A 146 15.95 -14.52 -2.55
C GLY A 146 15.23 -15.31 -1.45
N LEU A 147 15.22 -16.64 -1.56
CA LEU A 147 14.41 -17.61 -0.80
C LEU A 147 14.30 -17.49 0.75
N THR A 148 15.07 -16.63 1.44
CA THR A 148 15.09 -16.58 2.92
C THR A 148 15.06 -15.18 3.56
N HIS A 149 15.62 -14.14 2.93
CA HIS A 149 15.53 -12.74 3.39
C HIS A 149 16.09 -11.77 2.33
N VAL A 150 15.68 -10.49 2.37
CA VAL A 150 16.33 -9.40 1.61
C VAL A 150 17.51 -8.85 2.41
N SER A 151 18.74 -9.07 1.93
CA SER A 151 19.90 -8.35 2.45
C SER A 151 19.83 -6.87 2.06
N LEU A 152 20.11 -5.95 2.99
CA LEU A 152 20.19 -4.51 2.71
C LEU A 152 21.43 -4.21 1.86
N PRO A 153 21.30 -3.79 0.58
CA PRO A 153 22.45 -3.49 -0.27
C PRO A 153 22.97 -2.08 0.05
N ILE A 154 23.64 -1.93 1.20
CA ILE A 154 24.01 -0.63 1.78
C ILE A 154 24.75 0.26 0.77
N ARG A 155 25.68 -0.31 -0.01
CA ARG A 155 26.40 0.40 -1.07
C ARG A 155 25.45 1.03 -2.10
N ASN A 156 24.43 0.29 -2.55
CA ASN A 156 23.48 0.78 -3.54
C ASN A 156 22.58 1.87 -2.94
N ILE A 157 22.13 1.68 -1.70
CA ILE A 157 21.32 2.66 -0.96
C ILE A 157 22.09 3.99 -0.83
N VAL A 158 23.36 3.92 -0.37
CA VAL A 158 24.23 5.10 -0.20
C VAL A 158 24.51 5.77 -1.53
N GLN A 159 24.91 5.00 -2.55
CA GLN A 159 25.19 5.54 -3.88
C GLN A 159 23.96 6.27 -4.44
N ARG A 160 22.77 5.70 -4.26
CA ARG A 160 21.54 6.33 -4.71
C ARG A 160 21.23 7.59 -3.93
N ALA A 161 21.27 7.53 -2.60
CA ALA A 161 21.03 8.68 -1.71
C ALA A 161 21.91 9.89 -2.08
N LEU A 162 23.21 9.65 -2.28
CA LEU A 162 24.15 10.70 -2.67
C LEU A 162 23.86 11.23 -4.08
N SER A 163 23.52 10.36 -5.04
CA SER A 163 23.25 10.78 -6.43
C SER A 163 22.07 11.73 -6.58
N ILE A 164 21.11 11.69 -5.65
CA ILE A 164 19.92 12.55 -5.66
C ILE A 164 19.94 13.59 -4.54
N ASN A 165 21.08 13.76 -3.86
CA ASN A 165 21.25 14.68 -2.73
C ASN A 165 20.21 14.48 -1.62
N ALA A 166 19.89 13.22 -1.30
CA ALA A 166 19.02 12.92 -0.18
C ALA A 166 19.68 13.33 1.14
N HIS A 167 18.89 13.87 2.06
CA HIS A 167 19.30 14.15 3.44
C HIS A 167 19.06 12.96 4.36
N GLY A 168 17.96 12.25 4.11
CA GLY A 168 17.58 11.10 4.90
C GLY A 168 16.82 10.08 4.08
N LEU A 169 16.51 8.96 4.70
CA LEU A 169 15.76 7.88 4.09
C LEU A 169 14.87 7.16 5.09
N ILE A 170 13.83 6.52 4.57
CA ILE A 170 13.01 5.54 5.27
C ILE A 170 13.17 4.23 4.53
N LEU A 171 13.50 3.17 5.28
CA LEU A 171 13.46 1.81 4.76
C LEU A 171 12.04 1.26 4.86
N ALA A 172 11.66 0.42 3.92
CA ALA A 172 10.50 -0.43 4.06
C ALA A 172 10.64 -1.75 3.33
N HIS A 173 10.05 -2.81 3.89
CA HIS A 173 9.88 -4.07 3.18
C HIS A 173 8.56 -4.75 3.55
N ASN A 174 8.17 -5.71 2.71
CA ASN A 174 7.03 -6.57 2.98
C ASN A 174 7.48 -7.95 3.45
N HIS A 175 6.69 -8.55 4.34
CA HIS A 175 6.67 -9.99 4.62
C HIS A 175 5.45 -10.60 3.90
N PRO A 176 5.62 -11.21 2.69
CA PRO A 176 4.48 -11.69 1.90
C PRO A 176 3.64 -12.76 2.61
N HIS A 177 4.27 -13.60 3.43
CA HIS A 177 3.63 -14.74 4.11
C HIS A 177 3.70 -14.64 5.65
N GLY A 178 4.08 -13.47 6.16
CA GLY A 178 4.41 -13.26 7.56
C GLY A 178 3.50 -12.25 8.24
N LYS A 179 3.99 -11.74 9.37
CA LYS A 179 3.39 -10.62 10.10
C LYS A 179 4.25 -9.39 9.91
N ALA A 180 3.67 -8.20 10.11
CA ALA A 180 4.44 -6.95 10.01
C ALA A 180 5.49 -6.80 11.13
N GLN A 181 5.47 -7.64 12.17
CA GLN A 181 6.47 -7.59 13.24
C GLN A 181 7.89 -7.90 12.73
N PRO A 182 8.92 -7.11 13.11
CA PRO A 182 10.30 -7.34 12.71
C PRO A 182 10.88 -8.63 13.31
N SER A 183 11.76 -9.27 12.53
CA SER A 183 12.70 -10.28 13.02
C SER A 183 13.86 -9.62 13.79
N ALA A 184 14.66 -10.44 14.48
CA ALA A 184 15.88 -9.95 15.13
C ALA A 184 16.90 -9.46 14.08
N GLU A 185 16.96 -10.15 12.95
CA GLU A 185 17.80 -9.83 11.80
C GLU A 185 17.42 -8.49 11.16
N ASP A 186 16.13 -8.17 11.07
CA ASP A 186 15.63 -6.87 10.60
C ASP A 186 16.19 -5.75 11.47
N ILE A 187 16.00 -5.87 12.79
CA ILE A 187 16.46 -4.86 13.77
C ILE A 187 17.97 -4.69 13.69
N GLN A 188 18.71 -5.81 13.69
CA GLN A 188 20.17 -5.77 13.62
C GLN A 188 20.66 -5.10 12.32
N SER A 189 20.11 -5.50 11.18
CA SER A 189 20.50 -4.95 9.87
C SER A 189 20.18 -3.45 9.77
N THR A 190 19.05 -3.03 10.34
CA THR A 190 18.63 -1.63 10.43
C THR A 190 19.63 -0.80 11.24
N GLN A 191 20.05 -1.31 12.41
CA GLN A 191 21.01 -0.62 13.27
C GLN A 191 22.40 -0.52 12.62
N ILE A 192 22.83 -1.58 11.91
CA ILE A 192 24.07 -1.55 11.12
C ILE A 192 23.99 -0.47 10.03
N LEU A 193 22.88 -0.41 9.28
CA LEU A 193 22.70 0.62 8.26
C LEU A 193 22.73 2.02 8.88
N LYS A 194 21.98 2.25 9.97
CA LYS A 194 21.95 3.54 10.68
C LYS A 194 23.35 4.02 11.04
N ALA A 195 24.16 3.13 11.61
CA ALA A 195 25.53 3.44 11.99
C ALA A 195 26.43 3.78 10.78
N GLN A 196 26.22 3.12 9.64
CA GLN A 196 27.00 3.37 8.41
C GLN A 196 26.57 4.64 7.67
N LEU A 197 25.33 5.08 7.81
CA LEU A 197 24.83 6.32 7.21
C LEU A 197 25.30 7.57 7.95
N HIS A 198 25.50 7.47 9.27
CA HIS A 198 25.85 8.62 10.13
C HIS A 198 27.12 9.38 9.68
N PRO A 199 28.26 8.74 9.36
CA PRO A 199 29.46 9.45 8.87
C PRO A 199 29.26 10.19 7.55
N LEU A 200 28.23 9.85 6.79
CA LEU A 200 27.90 10.46 5.50
C LEU A 200 26.87 11.59 5.63
N ASN A 201 26.47 11.95 6.85
CA ASN A 201 25.37 12.87 7.14
C ASN A 201 24.05 12.45 6.45
N LEU A 202 23.83 11.14 6.35
CA LEU A 202 22.57 10.55 5.90
C LEU A 202 21.80 10.03 7.13
N HIS A 203 20.52 10.37 7.22
CA HIS A 203 19.68 10.02 8.36
C HIS A 203 18.71 8.88 8.00
N LEU A 204 18.78 7.76 8.72
CA LEU A 204 17.72 6.75 8.68
C LEU A 204 16.62 7.19 9.64
N HIS A 205 15.49 7.63 9.09
CA HIS A 205 14.40 8.19 9.89
C HIS A 205 13.41 7.15 10.39
N ASP A 206 13.21 6.05 9.66
CA ASP A 206 12.37 4.94 10.11
C ASP A 206 12.68 3.69 9.29
N HIS A 207 12.21 2.54 9.80
CA HIS A 207 12.08 1.31 9.06
C HIS A 207 10.66 0.76 9.23
N VAL A 208 9.91 0.70 8.12
CA VAL A 208 8.51 0.30 8.10
C VAL A 208 8.34 -1.07 7.46
N ILE A 209 7.79 -2.02 8.22
CA ILE A 209 7.54 -3.38 7.74
C ILE A 209 6.05 -3.53 7.45
N THR A 210 5.72 -4.16 6.34
CA THR A 210 4.35 -4.40 5.90
C THR A 210 4.08 -5.89 5.76
N ALA A 211 2.84 -6.31 5.99
CA ALA A 211 2.40 -7.66 5.68
C ALA A 211 0.92 -7.60 5.27
N GLU A 212 0.49 -8.54 4.44
CA GLU A 212 -0.91 -8.59 4.02
C GLU A 212 -1.82 -8.84 5.23
N GLY A 213 -2.85 -8.01 5.38
CA GLY A 213 -3.81 -8.12 6.49
C GLY A 213 -3.35 -7.51 7.82
N ASP A 214 -2.10 -7.07 7.93
CA ASP A 214 -1.56 -6.43 9.13
C ASP A 214 -1.41 -4.90 8.95
N ALA A 215 -1.52 -4.18 10.06
CA ALA A 215 -1.10 -2.78 10.10
C ALA A 215 0.42 -2.68 9.91
N ALA A 216 0.87 -1.68 9.14
CA ALA A 216 2.30 -1.44 8.95
C ALA A 216 3.00 -1.13 10.28
N TYR A 217 4.14 -1.80 10.51
CA TYR A 217 4.93 -1.71 11.72
C TYR A 217 6.08 -0.73 11.54
N SER A 218 6.11 0.34 12.34
CA SER A 218 7.23 1.31 12.37
C SER A 218 8.17 0.95 13.51
N LEU A 219 9.47 0.80 13.23
CA LEU A 219 10.47 0.58 14.27
C LEU A 219 10.59 1.79 15.22
N VAL A 220 10.43 3.01 14.71
CA VAL A 220 10.46 4.24 15.53
C VAL A 220 9.31 4.31 16.52
N GLU A 221 8.07 4.07 16.07
CA GLU A 221 6.90 4.10 16.97
C GLU A 221 7.00 3.08 18.11
N HIS A 222 7.74 1.99 17.88
CA HIS A 222 7.96 0.92 18.86
C HIS A 222 9.30 1.06 19.63
N GLY A 223 10.05 2.15 19.43
CA GLY A 223 11.29 2.42 20.16
C GLY A 223 12.45 1.47 19.82
N LEU A 224 12.46 0.89 18.62
CA LEU A 224 13.46 -0.08 18.16
C LEU A 224 14.54 0.55 17.26
N LEU A 225 14.41 1.82 16.91
CA LEU A 225 15.36 2.56 16.08
C LEU A 225 16.16 3.60 16.85
#